data_AF-A0A5N1JCV6-F1
#
_entry.id   AF-A0A5N1JCV6-F1
#
_cell.length_a   1.000
_cell.length_b   1.000
_cell.length_c   1.000
_cell.angle_alpha   90.00
_cell.angle_beta   90.00
_cell.angle_gamma   90.00
#
_symmetry.space_group_name_H-M   'P 1'
#
loop_
_entity.id
_entity.type
_entity.pdbx_description
1 polymer ?
#
loop_
_entity_poly.entity_id
_entity_poly.type
_entity_poly.pdbx_seq_one_letter_code
_entity_poly.pdbx_strand_id
1 'polypeptide(L)'
;MKNLFLVLIVLITAISVKAQSCDEIIRSVKSEGYGTTYTSYNSDAISKVTFYQITVDYKTLYFAIVCFKQKYSYNCSEYIYQVASNTKYNYSLNYMNSAGKAFWEYIQPYHSNLGCSPKFE
;
A
#
# COMPACT_ATOMS: atom_id res chain seq x y z
N MET A 1 -6.04 -5.43 -49.28
CA MET A 1 -6.50 -4.58 -48.16
C MET A 1 -7.20 -5.35 -47.02
N LYS A 2 -7.10 -6.70 -46.91
CA LYS A 2 -7.59 -7.45 -45.73
C LYS A 2 -6.53 -7.61 -44.63
N ASN A 3 -5.25 -7.60 -45.01
CA ASN A 3 -4.15 -7.84 -44.06
C ASN A 3 -3.82 -6.61 -43.20
N LEU A 4 -4.25 -5.41 -43.58
CA LEU A 4 -4.02 -4.18 -42.80
C LEU A 4 -4.89 -4.14 -41.53
N PHE A 5 -6.09 -4.72 -41.58
CA PHE A 5 -7.01 -4.79 -40.43
C PHE A 5 -6.47 -5.68 -39.29
N LEU A 6 -5.74 -6.75 -39.64
CA LEU A 6 -5.17 -7.67 -38.67
C LEU A 6 -4.03 -7.04 -37.84
N VAL A 7 -3.25 -6.14 -38.44
CA VAL A 7 -2.15 -5.44 -37.74
C VAL A 7 -2.70 -4.42 -36.73
N LEU A 8 -3.82 -3.77 -37.05
CA LEU A 8 -4.44 -2.78 -36.17
C LEU A 8 -5.01 -3.41 -34.88
N ILE A 9 -5.53 -4.64 -34.96
CA ILE A 9 -6.12 -5.36 -33.81
C ILE A 9 -5.04 -5.76 -32.79
N VAL A 10 -3.84 -6.14 -33.26
CA VAL A 10 -2.71 -6.52 -32.39
C VAL A 10 -2.11 -5.32 -31.65
N LEU A 11 -2.17 -4.12 -32.23
CA LEU A 11 -1.70 -2.89 -31.59
C LEU A 11 -2.64 -2.41 -30.46
N ILE A 12 -3.93 -2.76 -30.50
CA ILE A 12 -4.91 -2.38 -29.46
C ILE A 12 -4.79 -3.27 -28.21
N THR A 13 -4.22 -4.48 -28.32
CA THR A 13 -4.02 -5.37 -27.16
C THR A 13 -2.77 -5.05 -26.33
N ALA A 14 -1.92 -4.11 -26.76
CA ALA A 14 -0.73 -3.70 -26.03
C ALA A 14 -0.99 -2.61 -24.98
N ILE A 15 -2.25 -2.17 -24.81
CA ILE A 15 -2.61 -1.17 -23.80
C ILE A 15 -2.46 -1.83 -22.42
N SER A 16 -1.62 -1.22 -21.60
CA SER A 16 -1.01 -1.79 -20.41
C SER A 16 -2.03 -2.27 -19.38
N VAL A 17 -2.00 -3.58 -19.08
CA VAL A 17 -2.76 -4.20 -18.01
C VAL A 17 -2.16 -3.78 -16.66
N LYS A 18 -2.60 -2.64 -16.10
CA LYS A 18 -2.37 -2.25 -14.70
C LYS A 18 -3.65 -2.35 -13.88
N ALA A 19 -4.40 -3.44 -14.04
CA ALA A 19 -5.70 -3.60 -13.40
C ALA A 19 -5.66 -4.44 -12.11
N GLN A 20 -4.49 -4.61 -11.47
CA GLN A 20 -4.46 -5.27 -10.16
C GLN A 20 -5.16 -4.34 -9.15
N SER A 21 -6.24 -4.83 -8.55
CA SER A 21 -6.99 -4.04 -7.56
C SER A 21 -6.16 -3.83 -6.29
N CYS A 22 -6.36 -2.72 -5.57
CA CYS A 22 -5.65 -2.47 -4.31
C CYS A 22 -5.83 -3.61 -3.29
N ASP A 23 -7.03 -4.21 -3.25
CA ASP A 23 -7.33 -5.37 -2.40
C ASP A 23 -6.55 -6.61 -2.83
N GLU A 24 -6.31 -6.80 -4.12
CA GLU A 24 -5.50 -7.89 -4.63
C GLU A 24 -4.02 -7.70 -4.33
N ILE A 25 -3.50 -6.47 -4.43
CA ILE A 25 -2.13 -6.15 -4.01
C ILE A 25 -1.97 -6.39 -2.51
N ILE A 26 -2.92 -5.94 -1.69
CA ILE A 26 -2.94 -6.20 -0.24
C ILE A 26 -2.92 -7.70 0.04
N ARG A 27 -3.75 -8.49 -0.65
CA ARG A 27 -3.81 -9.94 -0.47
C ARG A 27 -2.48 -10.62 -0.82
N SER A 28 -1.88 -10.30 -1.97
CA SER A 28 -0.58 -10.85 -2.39
C SER A 28 0.53 -10.47 -1.41
N VAL A 29 0.58 -9.20 -0.99
CA VAL A 29 1.60 -8.72 -0.03
C VAL A 29 1.48 -9.43 1.31
N LYS A 30 0.25 -9.67 1.78
CA LYS A 30 -0.01 -10.41 3.03
C LYS A 30 0.36 -11.89 2.93
N SER A 31 0.18 -12.53 1.76
CA SER A 31 0.47 -13.95 1.59
C SER A 31 1.96 -14.24 1.39
N GLU A 32 2.68 -13.34 0.73
CA GLU A 32 4.09 -13.56 0.34
C GLU A 32 5.08 -12.89 1.28
N GLY A 33 4.69 -11.78 1.93
CA GLY A 33 5.59 -10.95 2.71
C GLY A 33 5.68 -11.32 4.19
N TYR A 34 6.85 -11.07 4.78
CA TYR A 34 7.01 -11.11 6.23
C TYR A 34 6.58 -9.77 6.87
N GLY A 35 5.52 -9.81 7.68
CA GLY A 35 4.88 -8.63 8.27
C GLY A 35 5.35 -8.30 9.70
N THR A 36 5.58 -7.02 10.00
CA THR A 36 5.74 -6.50 11.38
C THR A 36 4.64 -5.49 11.67
N THR A 37 3.84 -5.74 12.71
CA THR A 37 2.68 -4.90 13.06
C THR A 37 3.01 -3.96 14.23
N TYR A 38 2.60 -2.70 14.11
CA TYR A 38 2.63 -1.69 15.16
C TYR A 38 1.19 -1.24 15.44
N THR A 39 0.68 -1.57 16.62
CA THR A 39 -0.71 -1.28 17.03
C THR A 39 -0.78 0.02 17.82
N SER A 40 -1.74 0.87 17.48
CA SER A 40 -1.93 2.19 18.07
C SER A 40 -3.22 2.26 18.86
N TYR A 41 -3.17 1.84 20.13
CA TYR A 41 -4.34 1.80 21.01
C TYR A 41 -4.95 3.19 21.25
N ASN A 42 -4.10 4.20 21.43
CA ASN A 42 -4.49 5.56 21.81
C ASN A 42 -4.72 6.50 20.61
N SER A 43 -4.65 6.02 19.37
CA SER A 43 -4.87 6.87 18.19
C SER A 43 -6.33 6.86 17.77
N ASP A 44 -6.90 8.04 17.48
CA ASP A 44 -8.29 8.15 17.04
C ASP A 44 -8.51 7.69 15.59
N ALA A 45 -7.50 7.86 14.73
CA ALA A 45 -7.61 7.62 13.29
C ALA A 45 -6.97 6.31 12.83
N ILE A 46 -5.86 5.89 13.44
CA ILE A 46 -5.08 4.72 12.99
C ILE A 46 -5.18 3.64 14.05
N SER A 47 -5.61 2.44 13.65
CA SER A 47 -5.64 1.28 14.55
C SER A 47 -4.30 0.57 14.59
N LYS A 48 -3.67 0.36 13.43
CA LYS A 48 -2.37 -0.28 13.30
C LYS A 48 -1.74 -0.01 11.95
N VAL A 49 -0.43 -0.20 11.88
CA VAL A 49 0.33 -0.24 10.62
C VAL A 49 1.13 -1.53 10.57
N THR A 50 1.04 -2.25 9.45
CA THR A 50 1.84 -3.46 9.23
C THR A 50 2.81 -3.24 8.08
N PHE A 51 4.10 -3.45 8.34
CA PHE A 51 5.15 -3.34 7.33
C PHE A 51 5.53 -4.71 6.79
N TYR A 52 5.51 -4.85 5.47
CA TYR A 52 5.87 -6.08 4.76
C TYR A 52 7.13 -5.88 3.93
N GLN A 53 7.91 -6.94 3.80
CA GLN A 53 9.05 -7.03 2.90
C GLN A 53 8.81 -8.20 1.94
N ILE A 54 8.94 -7.94 0.64
CA ILE A 54 8.80 -8.93 -0.42
C ILE A 54 10.05 -8.86 -1.29
N THR A 55 10.64 -10.02 -1.59
CA THR A 55 11.78 -10.10 -2.52
C THR A 55 11.29 -10.64 -3.85
N VAL A 56 11.39 -9.83 -4.90
CA VAL A 56 11.02 -10.19 -6.28
C VAL A 56 12.23 -9.90 -7.16
N ASP A 57 12.68 -10.88 -7.95
CA ASP A 57 13.83 -10.75 -8.87
C ASP A 57 15.07 -10.13 -8.20
N TYR A 58 15.44 -10.63 -7.01
CA TYR A 58 16.56 -10.14 -6.19
C TYR A 58 16.44 -8.68 -5.71
N LYS A 59 15.28 -8.05 -5.88
CA LYS A 59 14.97 -6.71 -5.35
C LYS A 59 14.02 -6.84 -4.17
N THR A 60 14.36 -6.19 -3.07
CA THR A 60 13.47 -6.10 -1.90
C THR A 60 12.57 -4.88 -2.03
N LEU A 61 11.27 -5.13 -2.04
CA LEU A 61 10.21 -4.12 -2.01
C LEU A 61 9.65 -4.02 -0.60
N TYR A 62 9.33 -2.79 -0.19
CA TYR A 62 8.83 -2.47 1.15
C TYR A 62 7.42 -1.91 1.05
N PHE A 63 6.51 -2.47 1.83
CA PHE A 63 5.12 -2.05 1.85
C PHE A 63 4.67 -1.71 3.27
N ALA A 64 3.80 -0.71 3.39
CA ALA A 64 3.07 -0.41 4.61
C ALA A 64 1.57 -0.57 4.33
N ILE A 65 0.89 -1.37 5.15
CA ILE A 65 -0.57 -1.47 5.17
C ILE A 65 -1.07 -0.73 6.40
N VAL A 66 -1.78 0.37 6.17
CA VAL A 66 -2.35 1.23 7.22
C VAL A 66 -3.81 0.88 7.41
N CYS A 67 -4.19 0.60 8.65
CA CYS A 67 -5.54 0.22 9.05
C CYS A 67 -6.17 1.42 9.78
N PHE A 68 -7.00 2.19 9.06
CA PHE A 68 -7.68 3.36 9.59
C PHE A 68 -8.99 2.97 10.28
N LYS A 69 -9.19 3.47 11.51
CA LYS A 69 -10.39 3.22 12.29
C LYS A 69 -11.61 3.75 11.56
N GLN A 70 -12.67 2.96 11.54
CA GLN A 70 -13.97 3.38 11.05
C GLN A 70 -14.85 3.80 12.23
N LYS A 71 -15.69 4.82 12.03
CA LYS A 71 -16.64 5.25 13.04
C LYS A 71 -17.61 4.09 13.34
N TYR A 72 -17.74 3.73 14.62
CA TYR A 72 -18.67 2.69 15.10
C TYR A 72 -18.39 1.24 14.64
N SER A 73 -17.17 0.93 14.17
CA SER A 73 -16.82 -0.43 13.73
C SER A 73 -15.58 -0.95 14.46
N TYR A 74 -15.58 -2.25 14.76
CA TYR A 74 -14.38 -2.97 15.23
C TYR A 74 -13.40 -3.27 14.09
N ASN A 75 -13.85 -3.11 12.83
CA ASN A 75 -13.03 -3.26 11.65
C ASN A 75 -12.39 -1.92 11.25
N CYS A 76 -11.40 -2.00 10.37
CA CYS A 76 -10.74 -0.84 9.80
C CYS A 76 -10.71 -0.93 8.28
N SER A 77 -10.52 0.23 7.64
CA SER A 77 -10.20 0.29 6.21
C SER A 77 -8.69 0.15 6.05
N GLU A 78 -8.26 -0.82 5.25
CA GLU A 78 -6.85 -1.04 4.95
C GLU A 78 -6.45 -0.36 3.65
N TYR A 79 -5.30 0.31 3.67
CA TYR A 79 -4.70 0.94 2.48
C TYR A 79 -3.23 0.63 2.42
N ILE A 80 -2.73 0.40 1.21
CA ILE A 80 -1.36 -0.02 0.97
C ILE A 80 -0.51 1.08 0.34
N TYR A 81 0.72 1.19 0.83
CA TYR A 81 1.73 2.14 0.39
C TYR A 81 3.01 1.36 0.05
N GLN A 82 3.61 1.64 -1.10
CA GLN A 82 4.98 1.22 -1.39
C GLN A 82 5.94 2.29 -0.85
N VAL A 83 6.71 1.94 0.18
CA VAL A 83 7.51 2.87 0.98
C VAL A 83 9.01 2.62 0.83
N ALA A 84 9.85 3.48 1.40
CA ALA A 84 11.29 3.25 1.44
C ALA A 84 11.69 2.25 2.53
N SER A 85 12.89 1.69 2.41
CA SER A 85 13.44 0.69 3.33
C SER A 85 13.55 1.17 4.78
N ASN A 86 13.78 2.46 4.99
CA ASN A 86 13.92 3.08 6.31
C ASN A 86 12.58 3.50 6.95
N THR A 87 11.48 3.52 6.20
CA THR A 87 10.17 3.98 6.69
C THR A 87 9.70 3.21 7.92
N LYS A 88 9.90 1.89 7.95
CA LYS A 88 9.54 1.03 9.09
C LYS A 88 10.24 1.51 10.37
N TYR A 89 11.54 1.77 10.28
CA TYR A 89 12.36 2.21 11.42
C TYR A 89 11.93 3.61 11.91
N ASN A 90 11.75 4.56 10.99
CA ASN A 90 11.32 5.90 11.37
C ASN A 90 9.92 5.91 12.00
N TYR A 91 8.99 5.12 11.45
CA TYR A 91 7.66 4.97 12.03
C TYR A 91 7.70 4.32 13.42
N SER A 92 8.47 3.24 13.59
CA SER A 92 8.53 2.49 14.86
C SER A 92 9.08 3.32 16.02
N LEU A 93 9.96 4.29 15.75
CA LEU A 93 10.48 5.21 16.76
C LEU A 93 9.45 6.26 17.20
N ASN A 94 8.47 6.59 16.36
CA ASN A 94 7.62 7.77 16.54
C ASN A 94 6.14 7.45 16.78
N TYR A 95 5.65 6.26 16.39
CA TYR A 95 4.22 5.95 16.40
C TYR A 95 3.59 5.91 17.80
N MET A 96 4.37 5.61 18.84
CA MET A 96 3.88 5.63 20.23
C MET A 96 3.55 7.04 20.71
N ASN A 97 4.26 8.06 20.22
CA ASN A 97 3.97 9.46 20.55
C ASN A 97 2.71 9.94 19.82
N SER A 98 2.62 9.64 18.53
CA SER A 98 1.41 9.87 17.73
C SER A 98 1.48 9.07 16.43
N ALA A 99 0.60 8.07 16.31
CA ALA A 99 0.50 7.26 15.10
C ALA A 99 0.10 8.08 13.88
N GLY A 100 -0.76 9.08 14.07
CA GLY A 100 -1.19 10.00 13.01
C GLY A 100 -0.03 10.87 12.52
N LYS A 101 0.74 11.48 13.43
CA LYS A 101 1.91 12.29 13.05
C LYS A 101 2.96 11.43 12.34
N ALA A 102 3.28 10.26 12.88
CA ALA A 102 4.22 9.34 12.26
C ALA A 102 3.76 8.86 10.87
N PHE A 103 2.45 8.66 10.67
CA PHE A 103 1.89 8.35 9.36
C PHE A 103 2.10 9.50 8.38
N TRP A 104 1.72 10.72 8.75
CA TRP A 104 1.84 11.90 7.88
C TRP A 104 3.30 12.19 7.50
N GLU A 105 4.24 11.96 8.40
CA GLU A 105 5.66 12.25 8.16
C GLU A 105 6.36 11.16 7.33
N TYR A 106 6.07 9.88 7.60
CA TYR A 106 6.87 8.78 7.06
C TYR A 106 6.16 7.89 6.05
N ILE A 107 4.83 7.82 6.03
CA ILE A 107 4.06 6.92 5.14
C ILE A 107 3.29 7.72 4.09
N GLN A 108 2.60 8.78 4.50
CA GLN A 108 1.76 9.57 3.60
C GLN A 108 2.51 10.15 2.39
N PRO A 109 3.80 10.52 2.45
CA PRO A 109 4.52 11.02 1.27
C PRO A 109 4.55 10.04 0.09
N TYR A 110 4.29 8.75 0.33
CA TYR A 110 4.25 7.68 -0.67
C TYR A 110 2.85 7.45 -1.27
N HIS A 111 1.87 8.32 -0.99
CA HIS A 111 0.45 8.10 -1.35
C HIS A 111 0.20 7.85 -2.84
N SER A 112 1.03 8.39 -3.73
CA SER A 112 0.88 8.31 -5.18
C SER A 112 1.54 7.08 -5.82
N ASN A 113 2.45 6.40 -5.12
CA ASN A 113 3.26 5.31 -5.69
C ASN A 113 2.40 4.16 -6.25
N LEU A 114 1.37 3.77 -5.52
CA LEU A 114 0.45 2.68 -5.90
C LEU A 114 -0.93 3.20 -6.35
N GLY A 115 -1.26 4.46 -6.08
CA GLY A 115 -2.63 4.97 -6.29
C GLY A 115 -3.69 4.33 -5.39
N CYS A 116 -3.28 3.59 -4.36
CA CYS A 116 -4.13 2.86 -3.42
C CYS A 116 -4.35 3.59 -2.09
N SER A 117 -3.95 4.85 -2.00
CA SER A 117 -4.18 5.67 -0.82
C SER A 117 -5.63 6.17 -0.76
N PRO A 118 -6.20 6.36 0.44
CA PRO A 118 -7.47 7.05 0.58
C PRO A 118 -7.32 8.50 0.11
N LYS A 119 -8.41 9.06 -0.42
CA LYS A 119 -8.51 10.50 -0.67
C LYS A 119 -8.84 11.18 0.64
N PHE A 120 -7.94 12.05 1.11
CA PHE A 120 -8.21 12.95 2.21
C PHE A 120 -8.77 14.26 1.63
N GLU A 121 -9.91 14.71 2.14
CA GLU A 121 -10.50 16.03 1.82
C GLU A 121 -9.86 17.13 2.67
#